data_AF-A0A944HAF1-F1
#
_entry.id   AF-A0A944HAF1-F1
#
_cell.length_a   1.000
_cell.length_b   1.000
_cell.length_c   1.000
_cell.angle_alpha   90.00
_cell.angle_beta   90.00
_cell.angle_gamma   90.00
#
_symmetry.space_group_name_H-M   'P 1'
#
loop_
_entity.id
_entity.type
_entity.pdbx_description
1 polymer ?
#
loop_
_entity_poly.entity_id
_entity_poly.type
_entity_poly.pdbx_seq_one_letter_code
_entity_poly.pdbx_strand_id
1 'polypeptide(L)'
;MESLFYVKYGTQFKETLDHMEAVMGSDFFPKNDNISSLAFLYLNSNKLNLHFLEGTFKQGLYLVNAINYGIQKHQDRLDQHHIMLLYYKIACLYFGVGDHKNCIIYLKKIIGNKQLKMREDLMCFARVLSLVAHYESGMDYHLEVQLKSTYKFLLKMNDLHAVQKEMIVFLKNLGQIYPADLPKAFKTLHTKLKVYEDHPYEKRAFLYLDILSWLESHLTNRAVDEIIREKALKQLR
;
A
#
# COMPACT_ATOMS: atom_id res chain seq x y z
N MET A 1 -9.46 -6.45 14.10
CA MET A 1 -9.03 -6.70 12.70
C MET A 1 -7.70 -6.06 12.38
N GLU A 2 -7.48 -4.76 12.65
CA GLU A 2 -6.15 -4.17 12.40
C GLU A 2 -5.05 -4.94 13.15
N SER A 3 -5.24 -5.28 14.44
CA SER A 3 -4.35 -6.16 15.23
C SER A 3 -4.04 -7.50 14.57
N LEU A 4 -5.02 -8.14 13.93
CA LEU A 4 -4.82 -9.42 13.25
C LEU A 4 -4.04 -9.26 11.94
N PHE A 5 -4.27 -8.16 11.23
CA PHE A 5 -3.46 -7.77 10.07
C PHE A 5 -2.01 -7.46 10.49
N TYR A 6 -1.82 -6.77 11.62
CA TYR A 6 -0.50 -6.44 12.19
C TYR A 6 0.33 -7.69 12.51
N VAL A 7 -0.31 -8.74 13.01
CA VAL A 7 0.36 -10.00 13.38
C VAL A 7 0.39 -11.01 12.22
N LYS A 8 -0.18 -10.64 11.06
CA LYS A 8 -0.30 -11.48 9.86
C LYS A 8 -1.04 -12.82 10.10
N TYR A 9 -1.99 -12.84 11.04
CA TYR A 9 -2.81 -14.04 11.30
C TYR A 9 -3.97 -14.16 10.31
N GLY A 10 -3.68 -14.74 9.15
CA GLY A 10 -4.63 -14.88 8.03
C GLY A 10 -5.95 -15.58 8.40
N THR A 11 -5.91 -16.73 9.08
CA THR A 11 -7.11 -17.50 9.43
C THR A 11 -8.05 -16.73 10.34
N GLN A 12 -7.54 -16.18 11.45
CA GLN A 12 -8.32 -15.39 12.39
C GLN A 12 -8.83 -14.08 11.76
N PHE A 13 -8.02 -13.47 10.89
CA PHE A 13 -8.43 -12.29 10.14
C PHE A 13 -9.64 -12.59 9.26
N LYS A 14 -9.61 -13.71 8.53
CA LYS A 14 -10.71 -14.16 7.68
C LYS A 14 -11.98 -14.47 8.48
N GLU A 15 -11.88 -15.25 9.56
CA GLU A 15 -13.01 -15.54 10.45
C GLU A 15 -13.65 -14.27 11.01
N THR A 16 -12.83 -13.29 11.41
CA THR A 16 -13.33 -12.02 11.93
C THR A 16 -14.01 -11.19 10.84
N LEU A 17 -13.50 -11.23 9.60
CA LEU A 17 -14.10 -10.54 8.46
C LEU A 17 -15.44 -11.18 8.07
N ASP A 18 -15.52 -12.51 8.03
CA ASP A 18 -16.74 -13.26 7.75
C ASP A 18 -17.82 -12.96 8.81
N HIS A 19 -17.43 -12.93 10.08
CA HIS A 19 -18.33 -12.53 11.17
C HIS A 19 -18.81 -11.08 11.04
N MET A 20 -17.92 -10.15 10.66
CA MET A 20 -18.30 -8.76 10.39
C MET A 20 -19.33 -8.66 9.26
N GLU A 21 -19.13 -9.40 8.16
CA GLU A 21 -20.07 -9.46 7.05
C GLU A 21 -21.43 -10.01 7.46
N ALA A 22 -21.44 -11.10 8.23
CA ALA A 22 -22.68 -11.69 8.76
C ALA A 22 -23.45 -10.71 9.66
N VAL A 23 -22.75 -10.03 10.57
CA VAL A 23 -23.37 -9.02 11.47
C VAL A 23 -23.93 -7.85 10.66
N MET A 24 -23.18 -7.33 9.69
CA MET A 24 -23.62 -6.21 8.85
C MET A 24 -24.80 -6.58 7.94
N GLY A 25 -24.92 -7.85 7.56
CA GLY A 25 -26.04 -8.38 6.79
C GLY A 25 -27.30 -8.69 7.63
N SER A 26 -27.19 -8.69 8.96
CA SER A 26 -28.30 -9.04 9.85
C SER A 26 -29.38 -7.96 9.93
N ASP A 27 -30.62 -8.37 10.19
CA ASP A 27 -31.77 -7.45 10.30
C ASP A 27 -31.67 -6.50 11.50
N PHE A 28 -30.88 -6.86 12.51
CA PHE A 28 -30.66 -6.06 13.72
C PHE A 28 -29.57 -5.00 13.55
N PHE A 29 -28.82 -5.03 12.45
CA PHE A 29 -27.76 -4.05 12.23
C PHE A 29 -28.34 -2.67 11.95
N PRO A 30 -27.91 -1.61 12.66
CA PRO A 30 -28.47 -0.28 12.47
C PRO A 30 -28.26 0.24 11.05
N LYS A 31 -29.37 0.45 10.34
CA LYS A 31 -29.36 1.00 8.98
C LYS A 31 -29.49 2.51 9.06
N ASN A 32 -28.36 3.19 9.22
CA ASN A 32 -28.29 4.63 9.00
C ASN A 32 -27.19 4.99 8.01
N ASP A 33 -27.28 6.21 7.52
CA ASP A 33 -26.47 6.75 6.46
C ASP A 33 -24.97 6.90 6.80
N ASN A 34 -24.66 7.23 8.06
CA ASN A 34 -23.28 7.35 8.56
C ASN A 34 -22.67 5.97 8.79
N ILE A 35 -23.41 5.07 9.41
CA ILE A 35 -23.05 3.68 9.65
C ILE A 35 -22.84 2.97 8.32
N SER A 36 -23.65 3.22 7.30
CA SER A 36 -23.47 2.68 5.95
C SER A 36 -22.16 3.14 5.31
N SER A 37 -21.77 4.40 5.52
CA SER A 37 -20.53 4.96 4.97
C SER A 37 -19.30 4.38 5.69
N LEU A 38 -19.36 4.24 7.02
CA LEU A 38 -18.31 3.59 7.82
C LEU A 38 -18.18 2.10 7.50
N ALA A 39 -19.32 1.39 7.44
CA ALA A 39 -19.43 0.01 7.02
C ALA A 39 -18.74 -0.22 5.67
N PHE A 40 -19.03 0.63 4.68
CA PHE A 40 -18.38 0.59 3.38
C PHE A 40 -16.85 0.71 3.49
N LEU A 41 -16.34 1.69 4.24
CA LEU A 41 -14.89 1.90 4.41
C LEU A 41 -14.21 0.68 5.04
N TYR A 42 -14.71 0.24 6.20
CA TYR A 42 -14.09 -0.85 6.95
C TYR A 42 -14.18 -2.17 6.20
N LEU A 43 -15.33 -2.48 5.60
CA LEU A 43 -15.51 -3.73 4.88
C LEU A 43 -14.55 -3.83 3.69
N ASN A 44 -14.51 -2.81 2.83
CA ASN A 44 -13.67 -2.85 1.63
C ASN A 44 -12.17 -2.77 1.97
N SER A 45 -11.80 -1.99 2.99
CA SER A 45 -10.42 -1.94 3.49
C SER A 45 -9.95 -3.30 3.98
N ASN A 46 -10.80 -4.02 4.74
CA ASN A 46 -10.44 -5.35 5.25
C ASN A 46 -10.48 -6.43 4.17
N LYS A 47 -11.39 -6.38 3.19
CA LYS A 47 -11.36 -7.27 2.02
C LYS A 47 -10.06 -7.15 1.23
N LEU A 48 -9.59 -5.91 1.00
CA LEU A 48 -8.29 -5.67 0.36
C LEU A 48 -7.14 -6.21 1.21
N ASN A 49 -7.18 -5.98 2.54
CA ASN A 49 -6.16 -6.50 3.46
C ASN A 49 -6.09 -8.03 3.42
N LEU A 50 -7.22 -8.73 3.35
CA LEU A 50 -7.24 -10.19 3.22
C LEU A 50 -6.49 -10.63 1.95
N HIS A 51 -6.77 -10.00 0.81
CA HIS A 51 -6.06 -10.28 -0.43
C HIS A 51 -4.55 -10.01 -0.32
N PHE A 52 -4.15 -8.98 0.43
CA PHE A 52 -2.74 -8.70 0.68
C PHE A 52 -2.08 -9.71 1.61
N LEU A 53 -2.80 -10.22 2.60
CA LEU A 53 -2.29 -11.28 3.49
C LEU A 53 -2.11 -12.60 2.74
N GLU A 54 -3.06 -12.96 1.86
CA GLU A 54 -3.04 -14.23 1.14
C GLU A 54 -2.20 -14.18 -0.16
N GLY A 55 -1.79 -12.99 -0.60
CA GLY A 55 -1.15 -12.79 -1.90
C GLY A 55 -2.10 -12.95 -3.09
N THR A 56 -3.42 -12.86 -2.86
CA THR A 56 -4.46 -13.09 -3.87
C THR A 56 -4.85 -11.80 -4.62
N PHE A 57 -3.84 -11.02 -5.05
CA PHE A 57 -4.03 -9.70 -5.64
C PHE A 57 -4.93 -9.72 -6.88
N LYS A 58 -4.73 -10.70 -7.76
CA LYS A 58 -5.55 -10.84 -8.98
C LYS A 58 -7.01 -11.11 -8.65
N GLN A 59 -7.29 -11.95 -7.65
CA GLN A 59 -8.66 -12.17 -7.18
C GLN A 59 -9.27 -10.91 -6.57
N GLY A 60 -8.49 -9.97 -6.03
CA GLY A 60 -9.01 -8.74 -5.44
C GLY A 60 -9.49 -7.69 -6.45
N LEU A 61 -9.21 -7.83 -7.75
CA LEU A 61 -9.51 -6.79 -8.75
C LEU A 61 -11.00 -6.46 -8.89
N TYR A 62 -11.92 -7.38 -8.56
CA TYR A 62 -13.36 -7.10 -8.59
C TYR A 62 -13.75 -5.98 -7.60
N LEU A 63 -13.00 -5.82 -6.51
CA LEU A 63 -13.26 -4.80 -5.49
C LEU A 63 -13.07 -3.39 -6.03
N VAL A 64 -12.23 -3.20 -7.04
CA VAL A 64 -11.90 -1.85 -7.55
C VAL A 64 -13.15 -1.11 -8.02
N ASN A 65 -14.00 -1.77 -8.81
CA ASN A 65 -15.23 -1.17 -9.32
C ASN A 65 -16.24 -0.90 -8.19
N ALA A 66 -16.39 -1.85 -7.26
CA ALA A 66 -17.27 -1.70 -6.11
C ALA A 66 -16.83 -0.54 -5.19
N ILE A 67 -15.52 -0.40 -4.97
CA ILE A 67 -14.94 0.67 -4.15
C ILE A 67 -15.10 2.03 -4.84
N ASN A 68 -14.80 2.14 -6.13
CA ASN A 68 -14.99 3.40 -6.86
C ASN A 68 -16.45 3.86 -6.81
N TYR A 69 -17.40 2.94 -7.02
CA TYR A 69 -18.83 3.25 -6.92
C TYR A 69 -19.23 3.67 -5.50
N GLY A 70 -18.78 2.95 -4.47
CA GLY A 70 -19.06 3.29 -3.09
C GLY A 70 -18.45 4.63 -2.66
N ILE A 71 -17.24 4.96 -3.12
CA ILE A 71 -16.64 6.28 -2.89
C ILE A 71 -17.53 7.37 -3.46
N GLN A 72 -18.05 7.22 -4.69
CA GLN A 72 -18.96 8.20 -5.29
C GLN A 72 -20.28 8.29 -4.52
N LYS A 73 -20.88 7.15 -4.16
CA LYS A 73 -22.15 7.08 -3.42
C LYS A 73 -22.07 7.74 -2.04
N HIS A 74 -20.93 7.61 -1.36
CA HIS A 74 -20.74 8.09 0.01
C HIS A 74 -19.90 9.38 0.09
N GLN A 75 -19.58 10.03 -1.04
CA GLN A 75 -18.60 11.12 -1.13
C GLN A 75 -18.86 12.29 -0.15
N ASP A 76 -20.12 12.61 0.12
CA ASP A 76 -20.49 13.75 0.98
C ASP A 76 -20.22 13.49 2.47
N ARG A 77 -20.02 12.22 2.83
CA ARG A 77 -19.82 11.75 4.22
C ARG A 77 -18.45 11.15 4.46
N LEU A 78 -17.73 10.81 3.40
CA LEU A 78 -16.38 10.29 3.48
C LEU A 78 -15.40 11.46 3.51
N ASP A 79 -14.56 11.50 4.54
CA ASP A 79 -13.43 12.41 4.49
C ASP A 79 -12.42 11.97 3.40
N GLN A 80 -11.66 12.96 2.92
CA GLN A 80 -10.65 12.74 1.90
C GLN A 80 -9.56 11.76 2.33
N HIS A 81 -9.29 11.66 3.63
CA HIS A 81 -8.22 10.80 4.13
C HIS A 81 -8.53 9.32 3.91
N HIS A 82 -9.74 8.87 4.25
CA HIS A 82 -10.17 7.49 4.02
C HIS A 82 -10.24 7.14 2.53
N ILE A 83 -10.66 8.09 1.69
CA ILE A 83 -10.66 7.92 0.24
C ILE A 83 -9.22 7.70 -0.28
N MET A 84 -8.25 8.48 0.18
CA MET A 84 -6.85 8.31 -0.22
C MET A 84 -6.27 6.96 0.23
N LEU A 85 -6.65 6.47 1.41
CA LEU A 85 -6.26 5.14 1.87
C LEU A 85 -6.79 4.04 0.96
N LEU A 86 -8.05 4.13 0.53
CA LEU A 86 -8.63 3.18 -0.42
C LEU A 86 -7.92 3.26 -1.79
N TYR A 87 -7.66 4.46 -2.30
CA TYR A 87 -6.88 4.62 -3.53
C TYR A 87 -5.47 4.06 -3.42
N TYR A 88 -4.82 4.22 -2.27
CA TYR A 88 -3.50 3.66 -2.05
C TYR A 88 -3.54 2.13 -2.05
N LYS A 89 -4.53 1.52 -1.38
CA LYS A 89 -4.71 0.07 -1.41
C LYS A 89 -5.01 -0.44 -2.81
N ILE A 90 -5.85 0.26 -3.59
CA ILE A 90 -6.08 -0.09 -5.00
C ILE A 90 -4.78 0.00 -5.81
N ALA A 91 -3.95 1.01 -5.56
CA ALA A 91 -2.65 1.12 -6.21
C ALA A 91 -1.73 -0.07 -5.85
N CYS A 92 -1.68 -0.48 -4.58
CA CYS A 92 -0.96 -1.68 -4.15
C CYS A 92 -1.51 -2.95 -4.81
N LEU A 93 -2.83 -3.03 -5.01
CA LEU A 93 -3.48 -4.14 -5.67
C LEU A 93 -3.02 -4.28 -7.13
N TYR A 94 -3.07 -3.19 -7.89
CA TYR A 94 -2.57 -3.18 -9.28
C TYR A 94 -1.08 -3.45 -9.36
N PHE A 95 -0.31 -2.89 -8.43
CA PHE A 95 1.12 -3.12 -8.34
C PHE A 95 1.45 -4.61 -8.11
N GLY A 96 0.76 -5.27 -7.18
CA GLY A 96 0.96 -6.69 -6.90
C GLY A 96 0.61 -7.62 -8.07
N VAL A 97 -0.26 -7.20 -8.99
CA VAL A 97 -0.58 -7.93 -10.24
C VAL A 97 0.39 -7.58 -11.38
N GLY A 98 1.28 -6.59 -11.20
CA GLY A 98 2.19 -6.09 -12.22
C GLY A 98 1.57 -5.08 -13.19
N ASP A 99 0.36 -4.58 -12.92
CA ASP A 99 -0.26 -3.51 -13.70
C ASP A 99 0.21 -2.13 -13.21
N HIS A 100 1.45 -1.79 -13.59
CA HIS A 100 2.10 -0.55 -13.19
C HIS A 100 1.37 0.70 -13.71
N LYS A 101 0.71 0.62 -14.87
CA LYS A 101 -0.01 1.76 -15.46
C LYS A 101 -1.20 2.17 -14.61
N ASN A 102 -2.06 1.21 -14.24
CA ASN A 102 -3.20 1.50 -13.36
C ASN A 102 -2.75 1.87 -11.94
N CYS A 103 -1.69 1.23 -11.43
CA CYS A 103 -1.06 1.63 -10.17
C CYS A 103 -0.74 3.15 -10.15
N ILE A 104 -0.04 3.63 -11.18
CA ILE A 104 0.35 5.04 -11.31
C ILE A 104 -0.86 5.97 -11.36
N ILE A 105 -1.94 5.59 -12.07
CA ILE A 105 -3.17 6.39 -12.15
C ILE A 105 -3.76 6.64 -10.75
N TYR A 106 -3.83 5.60 -9.92
CA TYR A 106 -4.35 5.72 -8.55
C TYR A 106 -3.40 6.51 -7.64
N LEU A 107 -2.09 6.31 -7.75
CA LEU A 107 -1.11 7.07 -6.98
C LEU A 107 -1.14 8.57 -7.33
N LYS A 108 -1.38 8.91 -8.59
CA LYS A 108 -1.52 10.31 -9.02
C LYS A 108 -2.72 11.00 -8.35
N LYS A 109 -3.81 10.28 -8.06
CA LYS A 109 -4.97 10.83 -7.31
C LYS A 109 -4.56 11.25 -5.89
N ILE A 110 -3.62 10.53 -5.28
CA ILE A 110 -3.10 10.82 -3.94
C ILE A 110 -2.09 11.97 -3.99
N ILE A 111 -1.08 11.85 -4.86
CA ILE A 111 0.03 12.81 -4.97
C ILE A 111 -0.46 14.19 -5.46
N GLY A 112 -1.50 14.21 -6.30
CA GLY A 112 -2.10 15.44 -6.81
C GLY A 112 -2.95 16.20 -5.79
N ASN A 113 -3.34 15.57 -4.68
CA ASN A 113 -4.19 16.20 -3.68
C ASN A 113 -3.38 17.10 -2.74
N LYS A 114 -3.45 18.42 -2.97
CA LYS A 114 -2.73 19.44 -2.19
C LYS A 114 -3.38 19.79 -0.85
N GLN A 115 -4.59 19.29 -0.56
CA GLN A 115 -5.35 19.67 0.64
C GLN A 115 -5.04 18.79 1.86
N LEU A 116 -4.40 17.63 1.66
CA LEU A 116 -4.02 16.73 2.75
C LEU A 116 -2.69 17.16 3.38
N LYS A 117 -2.76 17.99 4.42
CA LYS A 117 -1.65 18.13 5.39
C LYS A 117 -1.60 16.99 6.40
N MET A 118 -2.69 16.24 6.58
CA MET A 118 -2.88 15.43 7.79
C MET A 118 -2.10 14.11 7.84
N ARG A 119 -1.56 13.56 6.73
CA ARG A 119 -0.79 12.29 6.73
C ARG A 119 0.32 12.34 5.67
N GLU A 120 1.43 13.00 6.00
CA GLU A 120 2.63 13.07 5.15
C GLU A 120 3.24 11.68 4.89
N ASP A 121 3.02 10.72 5.80
CA ASP A 121 3.42 9.31 5.67
C ASP A 121 2.82 8.65 4.42
N LEU A 122 1.50 8.77 4.22
CA LEU A 122 0.82 8.18 3.07
C LEU A 122 1.33 8.79 1.77
N MET A 123 1.57 10.10 1.74
CA MET A 123 2.15 10.77 0.56
C MET A 123 3.58 10.31 0.29
N CYS A 124 4.39 10.10 1.33
CA CYS A 124 5.73 9.53 1.20
C CYS A 124 5.66 8.15 0.53
N PHE A 125 4.86 7.24 1.07
CA PHE A 125 4.71 5.88 0.51
C PHE A 125 4.12 5.90 -0.90
N ALA A 126 3.13 6.75 -1.17
CA ALA A 126 2.54 6.88 -2.51
C ALA A 126 3.57 7.37 -3.54
N ARG A 127 4.42 8.33 -3.18
CA ARG A 127 5.46 8.85 -4.06
C ARG A 127 6.56 7.82 -4.33
N VAL A 128 7.01 7.10 -3.29
CA VAL A 128 7.96 6.00 -3.44
C VAL A 128 7.39 4.94 -4.36
N LEU A 129 6.19 4.43 -4.06
CA LEU A 129 5.57 3.37 -4.87
C LEU A 129 5.36 3.84 -6.31
N SER A 130 5.06 5.12 -6.50
CA SER A 130 4.90 5.67 -7.84
C SER A 130 6.22 5.71 -8.60
N LEU A 131 7.34 6.06 -7.97
CA LEU A 131 8.66 6.00 -8.60
C LEU A 131 9.01 4.59 -9.02
N VAL A 132 8.78 3.62 -8.13
CA VAL A 132 9.00 2.20 -8.43
C VAL A 132 8.13 1.76 -9.60
N ALA A 133 6.83 2.05 -9.58
CA ALA A 133 5.93 1.69 -10.67
C ALA A 133 6.32 2.33 -12.02
N HIS A 134 6.84 3.57 -12.02
CA HIS A 134 7.34 4.19 -13.26
C HIS A 134 8.58 3.47 -13.78
N TYR A 135 9.52 3.13 -12.89
CA TYR A 135 10.70 2.36 -13.23
C TYR A 135 10.32 1.00 -13.85
N GLU A 136 9.46 0.23 -13.19
CA GLU A 136 9.00 -1.09 -13.66
C GLU A 136 8.21 -1.03 -14.98
N SER A 137 7.56 0.09 -15.26
CA SER A 137 6.84 0.30 -16.51
C SER A 137 7.72 0.71 -17.70
N GLY A 138 9.03 0.93 -17.48
CA GLY A 138 9.96 1.45 -18.49
C GLY A 138 9.65 2.88 -18.94
N MET A 139 8.92 3.66 -18.13
CA MET A 139 8.52 5.03 -18.46
C MET A 139 9.60 6.04 -18.00
N ASP A 140 10.79 5.93 -18.57
CA ASP A 140 12.00 6.64 -18.13
C ASP A 140 11.90 8.18 -18.21
N TYR A 141 11.15 8.71 -19.19
CA TYR A 141 11.07 10.15 -19.44
C TYR A 141 10.52 10.97 -18.26
N HIS A 142 9.71 10.36 -17.39
CA HIS A 142 9.13 11.03 -16.23
C HIS A 142 9.83 10.73 -14.91
N LEU A 143 10.75 9.75 -14.89
CA LEU A 143 11.34 9.25 -13.66
C LEU A 143 12.22 10.30 -12.97
N GLU A 144 13.05 11.02 -13.72
CA GLU A 144 13.96 12.03 -13.16
C GLU A 144 13.21 13.21 -12.54
N VAL A 145 12.18 13.71 -13.24
CA VAL A 145 11.32 14.80 -12.76
C VAL A 145 10.58 14.37 -11.49
N GLN A 146 10.05 13.15 -11.49
CA GLN A 146 9.34 12.62 -10.34
C GLN A 146 10.27 12.37 -9.16
N LEU A 147 11.50 11.92 -9.41
CA LEU A 147 12.51 11.69 -8.38
C LEU A 147 12.89 13.00 -7.71
N LYS A 148 13.19 14.05 -8.49
CA LYS A 148 13.45 15.41 -7.98
C LYS A 148 12.27 15.95 -7.17
N SER A 149 11.05 15.79 -7.66
CA SER A 149 9.82 16.23 -6.98
C SER A 149 9.60 15.50 -5.65
N THR A 150 9.79 14.18 -5.65
CA THR A 150 9.64 13.34 -4.45
C THR A 150 10.71 13.65 -3.43
N TYR A 151 11.97 13.75 -3.84
CA TYR A 151 13.07 14.13 -2.94
C TYR A 151 12.82 15.49 -2.27
N LYS A 152 12.40 16.51 -3.04
CA LYS A 152 12.05 17.83 -2.52
C LYS A 152 10.85 17.79 -1.57
N PHE A 153 9.89 16.90 -1.79
CA PHE A 153 8.75 16.71 -0.89
C PHE A 153 9.20 16.10 0.44
N LEU A 154 9.98 15.03 0.39
CA LEU A 154 10.44 14.32 1.58
C LEU A 154 11.35 15.18 2.46
N LEU A 155 12.18 16.05 1.88
CA LEU A 155 13.00 17.02 2.64
C LEU A 155 12.19 18.08 3.40
N LYS A 156 10.93 18.31 3.01
CA LYS A 156 10.04 19.29 3.64
C LYS A 156 9.13 18.68 4.70
N MET A 157 9.18 17.35 4.88
CA MET A 157 8.41 16.67 5.93
C MET A 157 9.01 17.00 7.29
N ASN A 158 8.16 17.36 8.25
CA ASN A 158 8.60 17.77 9.58
C ASN A 158 9.01 16.56 10.43
N ASP A 159 8.30 15.44 10.31
CA ASP A 159 8.49 14.25 11.15
C ASP A 159 8.95 13.05 10.31
N LEU A 160 10.25 12.99 10.06
CA LEU A 160 10.87 11.88 9.34
C LEU A 160 11.15 10.69 10.28
N HIS A 161 10.35 9.65 10.13
CA HIS A 161 10.57 8.34 10.74
C HIS A 161 11.78 7.62 10.12
N ALA A 162 12.33 6.63 10.82
CA ALA A 162 13.57 5.95 10.40
C ALA A 162 13.42 5.27 9.03
N VAL A 163 12.28 4.62 8.77
CA VAL A 163 11.99 4.02 7.46
C VAL A 163 12.00 5.09 6.36
N GLN A 164 11.37 6.25 6.59
CA GLN A 164 11.32 7.35 5.61
C GLN A 164 12.71 7.94 5.33
N LYS A 165 13.58 8.04 6.35
CA LYS A 165 14.97 8.47 6.18
C LYS A 165 15.75 7.53 5.26
N GLU A 166 15.62 6.22 5.46
CA GLU A 166 16.22 5.23 4.57
C GLU A 166 15.66 5.34 3.14
N MET A 167 14.35 5.60 2.98
CA MET A 167 13.75 5.88 1.68
C MET A 167 14.35 7.13 1.01
N ILE A 168 14.58 8.22 1.75
CA ILE A 168 15.21 9.44 1.21
C ILE A 168 16.63 9.15 0.74
N VAL A 169 17.42 8.43 1.54
CA VAL A 169 18.81 8.06 1.19
C VAL A 169 18.82 7.22 -0.08
N PHE A 170 17.92 6.23 -0.16
CA PHE A 170 17.76 5.41 -1.35
C PHE A 170 17.40 6.22 -2.60
N LEU A 171 16.41 7.12 -2.49
CA LEU A 171 15.99 7.98 -3.60
C LEU A 171 17.07 8.97 -4.05
N LYS A 172 17.87 9.49 -3.11
CA LYS A 172 19.02 10.36 -3.43
C LYS A 172 20.05 9.63 -4.29
N ASN A 173 20.31 8.36 -3.97
CA ASN A 173 21.29 7.55 -4.69
C ASN A 173 20.73 7.08 -6.04
N LEU A 174 19.44 6.80 -6.14
CA LEU A 174 18.76 6.38 -7.38
C LEU A 174 18.99 7.30 -8.58
N GLY A 175 19.06 8.62 -8.37
CA GLY A 175 19.30 9.58 -9.45
C GLY A 175 20.69 9.48 -10.11
N GLN A 176 21.61 8.71 -9.52
CA GLN A 176 22.99 8.50 -10.01
C GLN A 176 23.29 7.04 -10.32
N ILE A 177 22.32 6.14 -10.15
CA ILE A 177 22.50 4.69 -10.29
C ILE A 177 22.19 4.28 -11.73
N TYR A 178 23.13 3.56 -12.35
CA TYR A 178 22.87 2.90 -13.63
C TYR A 178 21.89 1.73 -13.44
N PRO A 179 21.05 1.37 -14.43
CA PRO A 179 20.11 0.26 -14.32
C PRO A 179 20.74 -1.05 -13.82
N ALA A 180 22.00 -1.31 -14.19
CA ALA A 180 22.76 -2.50 -13.77
C ALA A 180 23.07 -2.52 -12.26
N ASP A 181 23.16 -1.36 -11.62
CA ASP A 181 23.46 -1.21 -10.19
C ASP A 181 22.19 -1.19 -9.31
N LEU A 182 21.01 -1.15 -9.93
CA LEU A 182 19.76 -1.08 -9.19
C LEU A 182 19.47 -2.29 -8.30
N PRO A 183 19.73 -3.56 -8.73
CA PRO A 183 19.56 -4.71 -7.84
C PRO A 183 20.40 -4.60 -6.56
N LYS A 184 21.60 -4.01 -6.66
CA LYS A 184 22.45 -3.74 -5.50
C LYS A 184 21.83 -2.69 -4.59
N ALA A 185 21.25 -1.63 -5.15
CA ALA A 185 20.55 -0.59 -4.40
C ALA A 185 19.32 -1.14 -3.66
N PHE A 186 18.52 -2.00 -4.32
CA PHE A 186 17.40 -2.70 -3.69
C PHE A 186 17.85 -3.62 -2.56
N LYS A 187 18.96 -4.34 -2.73
CA LYS A 187 19.53 -5.18 -1.67
C LYS A 187 19.95 -4.36 -0.45
N THR A 188 20.59 -3.20 -0.68
CA THR A 188 20.96 -2.28 0.40
C THR A 188 19.73 -1.74 1.12
N LEU A 189 18.71 -1.29 0.37
CA LEU A 189 17.47 -0.81 0.96
C LEU A 189 16.77 -1.91 1.77
N HIS A 190 16.66 -3.13 1.24
CA HIS A 190 16.04 -4.26 1.93
C HIS A 190 16.73 -4.54 3.26
N THR A 191 18.06 -4.62 3.23
CA THR A 191 18.86 -4.86 4.45
C THR A 191 18.62 -3.78 5.50
N LYS A 192 18.52 -2.52 5.08
CA LYS A 192 18.26 -1.38 5.98
C LYS A 192 16.85 -1.39 6.55
N LEU A 193 15.84 -1.65 5.71
CA LEU A 193 14.44 -1.69 6.12
C LEU A 193 14.13 -2.89 7.01
N LYS A 194 14.77 -4.04 6.78
CA LYS A 194 14.53 -5.27 7.52
C LYS A 194 14.78 -5.12 9.04
N VAL A 195 15.70 -4.25 9.44
CA VAL A 195 15.97 -3.95 10.86
C VAL A 195 14.74 -3.36 11.57
N TYR A 196 13.85 -2.70 10.82
CA TYR A 196 12.65 -2.07 11.35
C TYR A 196 11.41 -2.97 11.32
N GLU A 197 11.50 -4.19 10.78
CA GLU A 197 10.36 -5.11 10.62
C GLU A 197 9.66 -5.40 11.96
N ASP A 198 10.45 -5.67 13.02
CA ASP A 198 9.95 -5.96 14.36
C ASP A 198 9.97 -4.74 15.30
N HIS A 199 10.34 -3.56 14.79
CA HIS A 199 10.49 -2.37 15.62
C HIS A 199 9.11 -1.88 16.10
N PRO A 200 8.92 -1.56 17.39
CA PRO A 200 7.60 -1.30 17.99
C PRO A 200 6.81 -0.18 17.29
N TYR A 201 7.51 0.86 16.84
CA TYR A 201 6.90 2.03 16.18
C TYR A 201 7.05 2.02 14.65
N GLU A 202 8.28 1.87 14.14
CA GLU A 202 8.61 1.89 12.72
C GLU A 202 7.94 0.80 11.88
N LYS A 203 7.53 -0.34 12.48
CA LYS A 203 6.82 -1.40 11.74
C LYS A 203 5.53 -0.94 11.07
N ARG A 204 4.94 0.17 11.55
CA ARG A 204 3.74 0.80 10.98
C ARG A 204 3.93 1.19 9.51
N ALA A 205 5.17 1.48 9.09
CA ALA A 205 5.49 1.80 7.71
C ALA A 205 5.16 0.66 6.74
N PHE A 206 5.27 -0.60 7.18
CA PHE A 206 5.08 -1.79 6.36
C PHE A 206 3.61 -2.20 6.19
N LEU A 207 2.67 -1.49 6.82
CA LEU A 207 1.23 -1.80 6.73
C LEU A 207 0.60 -1.40 5.41
N TYR A 208 1.14 -0.33 4.83
CA TYR A 208 0.59 0.24 3.61
C TYR A 208 0.97 -0.65 2.43
N LEU A 209 2.23 -1.11 2.41
CA LEU A 209 2.80 -1.99 1.40
C LEU A 209 3.84 -2.88 2.07
N ASP A 210 3.78 -4.20 1.83
CA ASP A 210 4.86 -5.10 2.22
C ASP A 210 6.08 -4.89 1.28
N ILE A 211 6.74 -3.75 1.48
CA ILE A 211 7.89 -3.32 0.69
C ILE A 211 9.07 -4.29 0.81
N LEU A 212 9.14 -5.07 1.91
CA LEU A 212 10.14 -6.10 2.11
C LEU A 212 9.88 -7.28 1.17
N SER A 213 8.64 -7.78 1.11
CA SER A 213 8.25 -8.83 0.16
C SER A 213 8.41 -8.38 -1.29
N TRP A 214 8.14 -7.11 -1.58
CA TRP A 214 8.41 -6.52 -2.89
C TRP A 214 9.92 -6.49 -3.22
N LEU A 215 10.76 -5.96 -2.33
CA LEU A 215 12.21 -5.93 -2.56
C LEU A 215 12.77 -7.35 -2.75
N GLU A 216 12.27 -8.32 -2.00
CA GLU A 216 12.62 -9.73 -2.17
C GLU A 216 12.22 -10.29 -3.54
N SER A 217 11.09 -9.84 -4.10
CA SER A 217 10.60 -10.28 -5.41
C SER A 217 11.56 -9.86 -6.52
N HIS A 218 12.06 -8.62 -6.45
CA HIS A 218 13.07 -8.12 -7.38
C HIS A 218 14.43 -8.80 -7.19
N LEU A 219 14.83 -9.07 -5.95
CA LEU A 219 16.11 -9.74 -5.68
C LEU A 219 16.11 -11.22 -6.11
N THR A 220 14.95 -11.87 -6.11
CA THR A 220 14.79 -13.28 -6.49
C THR A 220 14.22 -13.49 -7.89
N ASN A 221 13.91 -12.40 -8.60
CA ASN A 221 13.27 -12.41 -9.92
C ASN A 221 11.97 -13.25 -9.95
N ARG A 222 11.14 -13.08 -8.91
CA ARG A 222 9.84 -13.73 -8.75
C ARG A 222 8.74 -12.67 -8.65
N ALA A 223 7.51 -13.07 -8.93
CA ALA A 223 6.38 -12.18 -8.75
C ALA A 223 6.09 -11.94 -7.25
N VAL A 224 5.66 -10.72 -6.90
CA VAL A 224 5.44 -10.29 -5.50
C VAL A 224 4.37 -11.15 -4.83
N ASP A 225 3.31 -11.48 -5.56
CA ASP A 225 2.20 -12.32 -5.11
C ASP A 225 2.67 -13.72 -4.70
N GLU A 226 3.61 -14.31 -5.42
CA GLU A 226 4.19 -15.60 -5.06
C GLU A 226 4.94 -15.58 -3.73
N ILE A 227 5.75 -14.54 -3.48
CA ILE A 227 6.52 -14.41 -2.24
C ILE A 227 5.58 -14.22 -1.06
N ILE A 228 4.58 -13.35 -1.20
CA ILE A 228 3.61 -13.09 -0.15
C ILE A 228 2.81 -14.35 0.16
N ARG A 229 2.35 -15.07 -0.86
CA ARG A 229 1.65 -16.35 -0.68
C ARG A 229 2.52 -17.39 0.01
N GLU A 230 3.81 -17.48 -0.35
CA GLU A 230 4.75 -18.39 0.31
C GLU A 230 4.94 -18.05 1.80
N LYS A 231 5.06 -16.76 2.13
CA LYS A 231 5.15 -16.29 3.52
C LYS A 231 3.87 -16.59 4.30
N ALA A 232 2.71 -16.34 3.70
CA ALA A 232 1.42 -16.63 4.30
C ALA A 232 1.26 -18.13 4.62
N LEU A 233 1.64 -19.01 3.68
CA LEU A 233 1.60 -20.46 3.88
C LEU A 233 2.56 -20.94 4.96
N LYS A 234 3.71 -20.28 5.16
CA LYS A 234 4.64 -20.59 6.26
C LYS A 234 4.11 -20.18 7.62
N GLN A 235 3.30 -19.13 7.70
CA GLN A 235 2.68 -18.67 8.95
C GLN A 235 1.43 -19.45 9.35
N LEU A 236 0.85 -20.20 8.42
CA LEU A 236 -0.25 -21.13 8.67
C LEU A 236 0.20 -22.49 9.23
N ARG A 237 1.51 -22.78 9.19
CA ARG A 237 2.14 -24.00 9.71
C ARG A 237 2.74 -23.76 11.08
#